data_AF-A0A7S3NHY6-F1
#
_entry.id   AF-A0A7S3NHY6-F1
#
_cell.length_a   1.000
_cell.length_b   1.000
_cell.length_c   1.000
_cell.angle_alpha   90.00
_cell.angle_beta   90.00
_cell.angle_gamma   90.00
#
_symmetry.space_group_name_H-M   'P 1'
#
loop_
_entity.id
_entity.type
_entity.pdbx_description
1 polymer ?
#
loop_
_entity_poly.entity_id
_entity_poly.type
_entity_poly.pdbx_seq_one_letter_code
_entity_poly.pdbx_strand_id
1 'polypeptide(L)'
;MFHKGTSIILLLVISAMGILDFPAETDRIIINIGPNLNPALPHRPNTEVLALEPMVGCRITGLRNPHVHIIHAAVGANSSLAQMNWYHVNAESSSFSHPTVRANWNNNPKTNRGKKIVPVIGMSDIFKAIPPELEVWYLKTDMQGFDFQAIVSGGEYIKRAHYILTETWFGNVQSYSNVQNDFCKHLFPYMISMNFIPIKGEDGYKTNDMLNRPGVKLINGKSIDEIKTLCNEQALLPERTGSLEGDVFWKRVDTTLEEPVWREAKENP
;
A
#
# COMPACT_ATOMS: atom_id res chain seq x y z
N MET A 1 16.72 3.60 -42.12
CA MET A 1 15.69 2.54 -42.11
C MET A 1 15.96 1.64 -40.90
N PHE A 2 15.46 2.01 -39.71
CA PHE A 2 15.33 1.14 -38.52
C PHE A 2 14.36 1.80 -37.52
N HIS A 3 13.26 1.06 -37.23
CA HIS A 3 12.44 0.98 -36.01
C HIS A 3 11.88 2.27 -35.39
N LYS A 4 10.58 2.59 -35.55
CA LYS A 4 9.43 2.09 -34.75
C LYS A 4 9.72 2.06 -33.24
N GLY A 5 9.38 3.16 -32.59
CA GLY A 5 9.00 3.22 -31.18
C GLY A 5 7.78 4.11 -31.09
N THR A 6 6.60 3.56 -31.35
CA THR A 6 5.33 4.26 -31.12
C THR A 6 5.17 4.38 -29.61
N SER A 7 5.61 5.49 -29.03
CA SER A 7 5.20 5.88 -27.69
C SER A 7 3.69 6.09 -27.71
N ILE A 8 2.95 5.11 -27.18
CA ILE A 8 1.55 5.31 -26.83
C ILE A 8 1.56 6.20 -25.60
N ILE A 9 1.47 7.51 -25.81
CA ILE A 9 1.04 8.45 -24.78
C ILE A 9 -0.47 8.27 -24.69
N LEU A 10 -0.91 7.45 -23.74
CA LEU A 10 -2.32 7.30 -23.41
C LEU A 10 -2.75 8.52 -22.60
N LEU A 11 -3.16 9.58 -23.29
CA LEU A 11 -3.92 10.68 -22.70
C LEU A 11 -5.39 10.43 -23.02
N LEU A 12 -6.08 9.75 -22.10
CA LEU A 12 -7.54 9.65 -22.12
C LEU A 12 -8.04 9.74 -20.68
N VAL A 13 -8.43 10.94 -20.27
CA VAL A 13 -9.39 11.14 -19.18
C VAL A 13 -10.75 11.22 -19.86
N ILE A 14 -11.39 10.08 -20.02
CA ILE A 14 -12.81 9.98 -20.37
C ILE A 14 -13.43 9.02 -19.36
N SER A 15 -14.52 9.45 -18.75
CA SER A 15 -15.37 8.76 -17.80
C SER A 15 -16.11 7.56 -18.43
N ALA A 16 -15.36 6.64 -19.02
CA ALA A 16 -15.77 5.25 -19.14
C ALA A 16 -14.98 4.52 -18.06
N MET A 17 -15.66 4.12 -16.99
CA MET A 17 -15.06 3.19 -16.03
C MET A 17 -14.89 1.86 -16.76
N GLY A 18 -13.72 1.68 -17.37
CA GLY A 18 -13.35 0.41 -17.97
C GLY A 18 -13.17 -0.61 -16.86
N ILE A 19 -13.93 -1.69 -16.93
CA ILE A 19 -13.63 -2.89 -16.16
C ILE A 19 -12.33 -3.47 -16.76
N LEU A 20 -11.36 -3.77 -15.89
CA LEU A 20 -10.13 -4.45 -16.28
C LEU A 20 -10.46 -5.87 -16.74
N ASP A 21 -9.85 -6.28 -17.85
CA ASP A 21 -9.98 -7.64 -18.37
C ASP A 21 -8.87 -8.51 -17.79
N PHE A 22 -9.26 -9.60 -17.13
CA PHE A 22 -8.35 -10.58 -16.54
C PHE A 22 -8.50 -11.92 -17.27
N PRO A 23 -7.48 -12.79 -17.25
CA PRO A 23 -7.61 -14.15 -17.76
C PRO A 23 -8.86 -14.85 -17.20
N ALA A 24 -9.55 -15.65 -18.01
CA ALA A 24 -10.85 -16.23 -17.65
C ALA A 24 -10.77 -17.19 -16.44
N GLU A 25 -9.60 -17.74 -16.20
CA GLU A 25 -9.30 -18.59 -15.06
C GLU A 25 -9.06 -17.82 -13.76
N THR A 26 -8.83 -16.50 -13.81
CA THR A 26 -8.56 -15.68 -12.63
C THR A 26 -9.75 -15.72 -11.67
N ASP A 27 -9.47 -16.02 -10.40
CA ASP A 27 -10.47 -15.97 -9.33
C ASP A 27 -10.13 -14.95 -8.23
N ARG A 28 -8.87 -14.50 -8.19
CA ARG A 28 -8.34 -13.68 -7.11
C ARG A 28 -7.43 -12.58 -7.60
N ILE A 29 -7.55 -11.43 -6.96
CA ILE A 29 -6.72 -10.25 -7.19
C ILE A 29 -5.92 -9.89 -5.94
N ILE A 30 -4.64 -9.60 -6.11
CA ILE A 30 -3.81 -8.89 -5.14
C ILE A 30 -3.63 -7.45 -5.63
N ILE A 31 -3.98 -6.47 -4.81
CA ILE A 31 -3.66 -5.07 -5.06
C ILE A 31 -2.41 -4.74 -4.26
N ASN A 32 -1.33 -4.32 -4.92
CA ASN A 32 -0.09 -3.93 -4.25
C ASN A 32 0.29 -2.51 -4.64
N ILE A 33 0.16 -1.59 -3.68
CA ILE A 33 0.47 -0.17 -3.86
C ILE A 33 1.81 0.14 -3.22
N GLY A 34 2.66 0.89 -3.94
CA GLY A 34 4.02 1.19 -3.52
C GLY A 34 4.94 -0.04 -3.42
N PRO A 35 4.93 -0.98 -4.39
CA PRO A 35 5.81 -2.13 -4.36
C PRO A 35 7.30 -1.78 -4.55
N ASN A 36 7.61 -0.55 -4.99
CA ASN A 36 8.96 -0.13 -5.35
C ASN A 36 9.56 -1.07 -6.43
N LEU A 37 10.51 -1.94 -6.09
CA LEU A 37 11.08 -2.94 -7.01
C LEU A 37 10.62 -4.37 -6.72
N ASN A 38 9.85 -4.56 -5.64
CA ASN A 38 9.54 -5.86 -5.08
C ASN A 38 8.03 -6.02 -4.92
N PRO A 39 7.28 -6.18 -6.03
CA PRO A 39 5.87 -6.47 -5.93
C PRO A 39 5.64 -7.79 -5.18
N ALA A 40 4.48 -7.88 -4.54
CA ALA A 40 3.93 -9.15 -4.09
C ALA A 40 3.79 -10.06 -5.31
N LEU A 41 4.21 -11.31 -5.16
CA LEU A 41 4.07 -12.33 -6.19
C LEU A 41 2.92 -13.28 -5.83
N PRO A 42 2.12 -13.73 -6.81
CA PRO A 42 1.08 -14.70 -6.54
C PRO A 42 1.71 -16.07 -6.28
N HIS A 43 1.26 -16.75 -5.22
CA HIS A 43 1.69 -18.12 -4.87
C HIS A 43 0.67 -19.19 -5.26
N ARG A 44 -0.53 -18.76 -5.69
CA ARG A 44 -1.59 -19.64 -6.17
C ARG A 44 -1.73 -19.50 -7.68
N PRO A 45 -2.06 -20.61 -8.37
CA PRO A 45 -2.61 -20.53 -9.72
C PRO A 45 -3.82 -19.58 -9.72
N ASN A 46 -4.08 -18.92 -10.85
CA ASN A 46 -5.27 -18.08 -11.06
C ASN A 46 -5.34 -16.80 -10.21
N THR A 47 -4.25 -16.40 -9.57
CA THR A 47 -4.16 -15.12 -8.84
C THR A 47 -3.38 -14.11 -9.65
N GLU A 48 -4.00 -12.95 -9.91
CA GLU A 48 -3.39 -11.83 -10.61
C GLU A 48 -2.98 -10.73 -9.61
N VAL A 49 -1.89 -10.03 -9.91
CA VAL A 49 -1.38 -8.91 -9.11
C VAL A 49 -1.52 -7.61 -9.87
N LEU A 50 -2.20 -6.64 -9.28
CA LEU A 50 -2.23 -5.25 -9.72
C LEU A 50 -1.26 -4.42 -8.89
N ALA A 51 -0.09 -4.15 -9.46
CA ALA A 51 0.98 -3.38 -8.84
C ALA A 51 0.90 -1.90 -9.26
N LEU A 52 0.76 -0.99 -8.30
CA LEU A 52 0.69 0.46 -8.55
C LEU A 52 1.96 1.15 -8.04
N GLU A 53 2.81 1.59 -8.97
CA GLU A 53 4.12 2.19 -8.69
C GLU A 53 4.39 3.41 -9.60
N PRO A 54 4.34 4.64 -9.05
CA PRO A 54 4.47 5.86 -9.84
C PRO A 54 5.89 6.14 -10.37
N MET A 55 6.95 5.74 -9.67
CA MET A 55 8.30 6.22 -9.94
C MET A 55 9.17 5.21 -10.70
N VAL A 56 9.12 3.95 -10.28
CA VAL A 56 10.06 2.91 -10.73
C VAL A 56 9.40 1.70 -11.37
N GLY A 57 8.10 1.77 -11.69
CA GLY A 57 7.34 0.63 -12.22
C GLY A 57 7.96 -0.02 -13.47
N CYS A 58 8.71 0.76 -14.26
CA CYS A 58 9.34 0.28 -15.50
C CYS A 58 10.57 -0.59 -15.23
N ARG A 59 11.04 -0.63 -13.98
CA ARG A 59 12.09 -1.54 -13.50
C ARG A 59 11.48 -2.82 -12.95
N ILE A 60 10.22 -2.78 -12.50
CA ILE A 60 9.46 -3.97 -12.07
C ILE A 60 9.13 -4.86 -13.27
N THR A 61 8.85 -4.28 -14.44
CA THR A 61 8.54 -5.05 -15.67
C THR A 61 9.63 -6.05 -16.08
N GLY A 62 10.85 -5.89 -15.54
CA GLY A 62 11.95 -6.85 -15.69
C GLY A 62 11.69 -8.23 -15.06
N LEU A 63 10.68 -8.37 -14.18
CA LEU A 63 10.36 -9.63 -13.50
C LEU A 63 9.74 -10.71 -14.40
N ARG A 64 9.28 -10.36 -15.61
CA ARG A 64 8.70 -11.30 -16.60
C ARG A 64 7.66 -12.29 -16.03
N ASN A 65 6.89 -11.87 -15.03
CA ASN A 65 5.80 -12.68 -14.49
C ASN A 65 4.49 -12.28 -15.20
N PRO A 66 3.83 -13.18 -15.94
CA PRO A 66 2.60 -12.85 -16.68
C PRO A 66 1.42 -12.48 -15.77
N HIS A 67 1.49 -12.84 -14.48
CA HIS A 67 0.45 -12.56 -13.50
C HIS A 67 0.63 -11.24 -12.74
N VAL A 68 1.61 -10.41 -13.13
CA VAL A 68 1.89 -9.12 -12.49
C VAL A 68 1.69 -7.99 -13.48
N HIS A 69 0.63 -7.22 -13.25
CA HIS A 69 0.24 -6.06 -14.05
C HIS A 69 0.68 -4.79 -13.36
N ILE A 70 1.41 -3.92 -14.05
CA ILE A 70 1.97 -2.70 -13.46
C ILE A 70 1.21 -1.48 -13.99
N ILE A 71 0.60 -0.73 -13.09
CA ILE A 71 0.05 0.59 -13.37
C ILE A 71 1.03 1.64 -12.85
N HIS A 72 1.48 2.49 -13.76
CA HIS A 72 2.39 3.61 -13.47
C HIS A 72 1.65 4.82 -12.90
N ALA A 73 1.09 4.66 -11.69
CA ALA A 73 0.38 5.72 -11.00
C ALA A 73 0.57 5.65 -9.50
N ALA A 74 0.48 6.80 -8.86
CA ALA A 74 0.29 6.87 -7.42
C ALA A 74 -1.18 6.60 -7.09
N VAL A 75 -1.46 6.29 -5.83
CA VAL A 75 -2.83 6.16 -5.33
C VAL A 75 -3.13 7.31 -4.39
N GLY A 76 -4.35 7.79 -4.40
CA GLY A 76 -4.79 8.87 -3.52
C GLY A 76 -6.30 8.90 -3.40
N ALA A 77 -6.83 10.00 -2.87
CA ALA A 77 -8.25 10.12 -2.62
C ALA A 77 -9.10 10.26 -3.90
N ASN A 78 -8.56 10.94 -4.90
CA ASN A 78 -9.23 11.22 -6.16
C ASN A 78 -8.26 11.03 -7.32
N SER A 79 -8.80 10.64 -8.47
CA SER A 79 -8.03 10.55 -9.71
C SER A 79 -7.62 11.95 -10.20
N SER A 80 -6.32 12.20 -10.38
CA SER A 80 -5.78 13.52 -10.74
C SER A 80 -4.35 13.44 -11.31
N LEU A 81 -3.74 14.60 -11.55
CA LEU A 81 -2.29 14.74 -11.62
C LEU A 81 -1.79 15.38 -10.32
N ALA A 82 -0.64 14.96 -9.82
CA ALA A 82 -0.04 15.54 -8.62
C ALA A 82 1.49 15.61 -8.74
N GLN A 83 2.09 16.53 -7.98
CA GLN A 83 3.53 16.58 -7.79
C GLN A 83 3.92 15.72 -6.59
N MET A 84 4.86 14.80 -6.78
CA MET A 84 5.35 13.90 -5.75
C MET A 84 6.85 14.09 -5.57
N ASN A 85 7.29 14.11 -4.32
CA ASN A 85 8.71 14.10 -3.98
C ASN A 85 9.27 12.69 -4.21
N TRP A 86 10.49 12.59 -4.74
CA TRP A 86 11.20 11.33 -4.90
C TRP A 86 12.48 11.30 -4.04
N TYR A 87 12.65 10.19 -3.33
CA TYR A 87 13.71 9.95 -2.37
C TYR A 87 14.51 8.70 -2.76
N HIS A 88 15.59 8.47 -2.01
CA HIS A 88 16.50 7.34 -2.17
C HIS A 88 17.21 7.24 -3.54
N VAL A 89 18.26 6.43 -3.59
CA VAL A 89 18.92 6.08 -4.86
C VAL A 89 17.86 5.43 -5.77
N ASN A 90 17.86 5.82 -7.04
CA ASN A 90 16.95 5.32 -8.08
C ASN A 90 15.44 5.57 -7.87
N ALA A 91 15.03 6.51 -7.01
CA ALA A 91 13.63 6.86 -6.78
C ALA A 91 12.78 5.73 -6.15
N GLU A 92 13.42 4.92 -5.32
CA GLU A 92 12.84 3.75 -4.66
C GLU A 92 11.95 4.09 -3.45
N SER A 93 11.84 5.37 -3.10
CA SER A 93 10.86 5.90 -2.15
C SER A 93 10.31 7.22 -2.70
N SER A 94 9.03 7.51 -2.45
CA SER A 94 8.39 8.75 -2.88
C SER A 94 7.19 9.08 -2.00
N SER A 95 6.87 10.37 -1.84
CA SER A 95 5.68 10.81 -1.07
C SER A 95 5.15 12.14 -1.59
N PHE A 96 3.86 12.40 -1.43
CA PHE A 96 3.27 13.72 -1.70
C PHE A 96 3.63 14.75 -0.62
N SER A 97 4.04 14.30 0.56
CA SER A 97 4.40 15.16 1.68
C SER A 97 5.90 15.15 1.96
N HIS A 98 6.36 16.11 2.75
CA HIS A 98 7.75 16.18 3.19
C HIS A 98 7.95 15.32 4.45
N PRO A 99 9.05 14.57 4.52
CA PRO A 99 9.43 13.89 5.75
C PRO A 99 9.67 14.89 6.88
N THR A 100 9.30 14.51 8.09
CA THR A 100 9.52 15.32 9.30
C THR A 100 10.92 15.14 9.88
N VAL A 101 11.61 14.05 9.52
CA VAL A 101 12.96 13.71 9.99
C VAL A 101 13.84 13.22 8.84
N ARG A 102 15.16 13.35 9.03
CA ARG A 102 16.15 12.74 8.15
C ARG A 102 16.36 11.28 8.55
N ALA A 103 16.25 10.38 7.59
CA ALA A 103 16.45 8.94 7.70
C ALA A 103 17.29 8.44 6.52
N ASN A 104 17.79 7.21 6.61
CA ASN A 104 18.60 6.59 5.55
C ASN A 104 17.95 6.65 4.15
N TRP A 105 16.62 6.63 4.07
CA TRP A 105 15.88 6.68 2.81
C TRP A 105 15.73 8.09 2.19
N ASN A 106 15.88 9.17 2.98
CA ASN A 106 15.74 10.56 2.49
C ASN A 106 16.94 11.49 2.77
N ASN A 107 17.98 10.99 3.44
CA ASN A 107 19.09 11.83 3.92
C ASN A 107 20.16 12.14 2.86
N ASN A 108 20.09 11.53 1.67
CA ASN A 108 21.09 11.71 0.64
C ASN A 108 20.70 12.85 -0.33
N PRO A 109 21.33 14.04 -0.24
CA PRO A 109 21.00 15.18 -1.09
C PRO A 109 21.32 14.94 -2.58
N LYS A 110 22.18 13.97 -2.92
CA LYS A 110 22.46 13.60 -4.32
C LYS A 110 21.33 12.77 -4.94
N THR A 111 20.47 12.17 -4.12
CA THR A 111 19.39 11.28 -4.57
C THR A 111 18.00 11.80 -4.22
N ASN A 112 17.92 12.83 -3.38
CA ASN A 112 16.71 13.62 -3.17
C ASN A 112 16.51 14.58 -4.35
N ARG A 113 16.13 14.00 -5.49
CA ARG A 113 16.35 14.60 -6.82
C ARG A 113 15.27 15.64 -7.22
N GLY A 114 14.42 16.11 -6.30
CA GLY A 114 13.34 17.08 -6.58
C GLY A 114 11.91 16.50 -6.61
N LYS A 115 11.07 16.98 -7.54
CA LYS A 115 9.65 16.60 -7.66
C LYS A 115 9.35 16.09 -9.07
N LYS A 116 8.38 15.18 -9.18
CA LYS A 116 7.84 14.70 -10.46
C LYS A 116 6.33 14.81 -10.50
N ILE A 117 5.79 15.11 -11.68
CA ILE A 117 4.35 15.02 -11.92
C ILE A 117 4.03 13.55 -12.21
N VAL A 118 3.05 13.01 -11.49
CA VAL A 118 2.58 11.64 -11.64
C VAL A 118 1.06 11.60 -11.74
N PRO A 119 0.49 10.65 -12.49
CA PRO A 119 -0.93 10.36 -12.39
C PRO A 119 -1.24 9.77 -11.01
N VAL A 120 -2.39 10.16 -10.48
CA VAL A 120 -2.98 9.65 -9.25
C VAL A 120 -4.28 8.95 -9.62
N ILE A 121 -4.49 7.75 -9.11
CA ILE A 121 -5.75 7.02 -9.25
C ILE A 121 -6.42 6.95 -7.88
N GLY A 122 -7.73 7.21 -7.84
CA GLY A 122 -8.54 7.05 -6.64
C GLY A 122 -8.61 5.58 -6.20
N MET A 123 -8.46 5.30 -4.90
CA MET A 123 -8.60 3.91 -4.40
C MET A 123 -9.94 3.29 -4.79
N SER A 124 -11.03 4.05 -4.69
CA SER A 124 -12.36 3.56 -5.11
C SER A 124 -12.44 3.24 -6.60
N ASP A 125 -11.71 3.97 -7.46
CA ASP A 125 -11.67 3.71 -8.90
C ASP A 125 -10.93 2.40 -9.21
N ILE A 126 -9.85 2.10 -8.49
CA ILE A 126 -9.13 0.81 -8.59
C ILE A 126 -10.09 -0.34 -8.28
N PHE A 127 -10.78 -0.27 -7.14
CA PHE A 127 -11.71 -1.33 -6.75
C PHE A 127 -12.87 -1.48 -7.72
N LYS A 128 -13.42 -0.38 -8.26
CA LYS A 128 -14.51 -0.49 -9.23
C LYS A 128 -14.06 -1.00 -10.60
N ALA A 129 -12.78 -0.83 -10.94
CA ALA A 129 -12.22 -1.37 -12.18
C ALA A 129 -12.03 -2.89 -12.13
N ILE A 130 -11.94 -3.49 -10.93
CA ILE A 130 -11.90 -4.95 -10.77
C ILE A 130 -13.31 -5.52 -10.92
N PRO A 131 -13.55 -6.52 -11.81
CA PRO A 131 -14.85 -7.17 -11.95
C PRO A 131 -15.42 -7.63 -10.60
N PRO A 132 -16.72 -7.42 -10.32
CA PRO A 132 -17.32 -7.70 -9.02
C PRO A 132 -17.28 -9.18 -8.61
N GLU A 133 -17.20 -10.09 -9.57
CA GLU A 133 -17.09 -11.54 -9.37
C GLU A 133 -15.70 -12.00 -8.93
N LEU A 134 -14.66 -11.17 -9.13
CA LEU A 134 -13.31 -11.47 -8.67
C LEU A 134 -13.13 -11.05 -7.22
N GLU A 135 -12.55 -11.96 -6.44
CA GLU A 135 -12.26 -11.71 -5.03
C GLU A 135 -10.98 -10.87 -4.90
N VAL A 136 -11.05 -9.75 -4.19
CA VAL A 136 -9.84 -9.01 -3.80
C VAL A 136 -9.28 -9.72 -2.58
N TRP A 137 -8.44 -10.72 -2.83
CA TRP A 137 -7.90 -11.55 -1.76
C TRP A 137 -7.04 -10.74 -0.80
N TYR A 138 -6.25 -9.80 -1.32
CA TYR A 138 -5.29 -9.04 -0.53
C TYR A 138 -5.04 -7.63 -1.08
N LEU A 139 -4.93 -6.65 -0.18
CA LEU A 139 -4.49 -5.28 -0.47
C LEU A 139 -3.25 -4.96 0.39
N LYS A 140 -2.13 -4.62 -0.25
CA LYS A 140 -0.95 -4.05 0.42
C LYS A 140 -0.81 -2.58 0.08
N THR A 141 -0.64 -1.73 1.08
CA THR A 141 -0.19 -0.35 0.92
C THR A 141 1.18 -0.17 1.56
N ASP A 142 2.04 0.58 0.88
CA ASP A 142 3.31 1.11 1.39
C ASP A 142 3.54 2.45 0.71
N MET A 143 2.88 3.49 1.23
CA MET A 143 2.70 4.77 0.54
C MET A 143 3.36 5.94 1.26
N GLN A 144 4.39 5.66 2.07
CA GLN A 144 5.28 6.68 2.62
C GLN A 144 4.47 7.81 3.30
N GLY A 145 3.58 7.38 4.20
CA GLY A 145 2.70 8.21 5.01
C GLY A 145 1.27 8.40 4.48
N PHE A 146 0.94 7.99 3.25
CA PHE A 146 -0.40 8.20 2.66
C PHE A 146 -1.33 6.99 2.73
N ASP A 147 -0.90 5.92 3.38
CA ASP A 147 -1.60 4.65 3.47
C ASP A 147 -3.03 4.78 4.01
N PHE A 148 -3.21 5.40 5.17
CA PHE A 148 -4.54 5.65 5.74
C PHE A 148 -5.43 6.47 4.79
N GLN A 149 -4.89 7.50 4.14
CA GLN A 149 -5.65 8.33 3.22
C GLN A 149 -6.12 7.56 1.98
N ALA A 150 -5.29 6.65 1.48
CA ALA A 150 -5.66 5.76 0.39
C ALA A 150 -6.77 4.80 0.82
N ILE A 151 -6.64 4.16 1.98
CA ILE A 151 -7.64 3.22 2.52
C ILE A 151 -8.98 3.93 2.77
N VAL A 152 -9.00 5.07 3.48
CA VAL A 152 -10.25 5.77 3.77
C VAL A 152 -10.97 6.25 2.50
N SER A 153 -10.20 6.62 1.46
CA SER A 153 -10.77 7.03 0.18
C SER A 153 -11.39 5.91 -0.63
N GLY A 154 -11.05 4.65 -0.32
CA GLY A 154 -11.75 3.50 -0.90
C GLY A 154 -13.19 3.39 -0.40
N GLY A 155 -13.51 3.97 0.77
CA GLY A 155 -14.83 3.88 1.39
C GLY A 155 -15.29 2.43 1.52
N GLU A 156 -16.57 2.16 1.24
CA GLU A 156 -17.15 0.81 1.30
C GLU A 156 -16.47 -0.21 0.37
N TYR A 157 -15.80 0.24 -0.70
CA TYR A 157 -15.13 -0.69 -1.62
C TYR A 157 -13.97 -1.44 -0.98
N ILE A 158 -13.35 -0.91 0.09
CA ILE A 158 -12.28 -1.64 0.78
C ILE A 158 -12.79 -2.95 1.40
N LYS A 159 -14.09 -3.06 1.68
CA LYS A 159 -14.69 -4.30 2.19
C LYS A 159 -14.62 -5.42 1.18
N ARG A 160 -14.35 -5.16 -0.10
CA ARG A 160 -14.02 -6.22 -1.07
C ARG A 160 -12.70 -6.92 -0.75
N ALA A 161 -11.76 -6.24 -0.09
CA ALA A 161 -10.52 -6.85 0.34
C ALA A 161 -10.76 -7.80 1.53
N HIS A 162 -10.26 -9.02 1.44
CA HIS A 162 -10.34 -9.98 2.56
C HIS A 162 -9.25 -9.73 3.61
N TYR A 163 -8.07 -9.35 3.14
CA TYR A 163 -6.89 -9.05 3.96
C TYR A 163 -6.27 -7.73 3.52
N ILE A 164 -5.80 -6.94 4.49
CA ILE A 164 -5.11 -5.66 4.22
C ILE A 164 -3.81 -5.60 5.02
N LEU A 165 -2.69 -5.29 4.36
CA LEU A 165 -1.46 -4.81 4.98
C LEU A 165 -1.35 -3.32 4.71
N THR A 166 -1.03 -2.56 5.74
CA THR A 166 -0.80 -1.13 5.60
C THR A 166 0.30 -0.66 6.55
N GLU A 167 1.17 0.24 6.06
CA GLU A 167 2.17 0.91 6.90
C GLU A 167 1.50 2.05 7.68
N THR A 168 1.75 2.10 8.99
CA THR A 168 1.17 3.10 9.89
C THR A 168 2.24 3.66 10.81
N TRP A 169 1.99 4.84 11.37
CA TRP A 169 2.78 5.39 12.47
C TRP A 169 2.25 4.90 13.82
N PHE A 170 3.12 4.83 14.82
CA PHE A 170 2.76 4.49 16.19
C PHE A 170 3.17 5.58 17.17
N GLY A 171 2.52 5.60 18.34
CA GLY A 171 2.92 6.46 19.46
C GLY A 171 2.81 7.96 19.18
N ASN A 172 1.90 8.39 18.30
CA ASN A 172 1.73 9.79 17.86
C ASN A 172 3.01 10.39 17.26
N VAL A 173 3.84 9.55 16.60
CA VAL A 173 5.10 9.96 15.97
C VAL A 173 4.91 10.10 14.46
N GLN A 174 4.79 11.33 13.97
CA GLN A 174 4.56 11.59 12.55
C GLN A 174 5.87 11.57 11.75
N SER A 175 5.94 10.72 10.73
CA SER A 175 7.08 10.68 9.80
C SER A 175 6.95 11.63 8.61
N TYR A 176 5.72 12.02 8.25
CA TYR A 176 5.44 12.97 7.18
C TYR A 176 4.56 14.10 7.69
N SER A 177 4.86 15.32 7.26
CA SER A 177 4.16 16.51 7.71
C SER A 177 2.78 16.64 7.06
N ASN A 178 1.78 17.05 7.85
CA ASN A 178 0.40 17.33 7.41
C ASN A 178 -0.32 16.11 6.77
N VAL A 179 0.00 14.90 7.23
CA VAL A 179 -0.69 13.67 6.78
C VAL A 179 -1.19 12.91 8.00
N GLN A 180 -2.30 12.19 7.81
CA GLN A 180 -2.87 11.31 8.83
C GLN A 180 -2.43 9.89 8.52
N ASN A 181 -1.67 9.26 9.42
CA ASN A 181 -1.31 7.84 9.30
C ASN A 181 -1.02 7.16 10.66
N ASP A 182 -1.37 7.79 11.78
CA ASP A 182 -1.24 7.15 13.11
C ASP A 182 -2.23 6.00 13.31
N PHE A 183 -1.73 4.89 13.85
CA PHE A 183 -2.46 3.65 14.07
C PHE A 183 -3.67 3.86 14.98
N CYS A 184 -3.44 4.44 16.16
CA CYS A 184 -4.48 4.55 17.17
C CYS A 184 -5.48 5.68 16.89
N LYS A 185 -5.01 6.79 16.33
CA LYS A 185 -5.86 7.94 16.04
C LYS A 185 -6.70 7.77 14.77
N HIS A 186 -6.16 7.10 13.75
CA HIS A 186 -6.77 7.09 12.42
C HIS A 186 -7.13 5.68 11.98
N LEU A 187 -6.14 4.80 11.89
CA LEU A 187 -6.30 3.53 11.20
C LEU A 187 -7.18 2.53 11.99
N PHE A 188 -6.87 2.29 13.26
CA PHE A 188 -7.61 1.36 14.12
C PHE A 188 -9.11 1.67 14.23
N PRO A 189 -9.54 2.89 14.62
CA PRO A 189 -10.98 3.18 14.69
C PRO A 189 -11.67 3.02 13.33
N TYR A 190 -11.01 3.43 12.24
CA TYR A 190 -11.58 3.27 10.90
C TYR A 190 -11.72 1.81 10.48
N MET A 191 -10.66 1.01 10.61
CA MET A 191 -10.67 -0.40 10.21
C MET A 191 -11.70 -1.22 11.00
N ILE A 192 -11.83 -0.96 12.30
CA ILE A 192 -12.88 -1.59 13.14
C ILE A 192 -14.27 -1.20 12.63
N SER A 193 -14.51 0.08 12.30
CA SER A 193 -15.79 0.52 11.73
C SER A 193 -16.12 -0.15 10.39
N MET A 194 -15.09 -0.62 9.68
CA MET A 194 -15.19 -1.28 8.39
C MET A 194 -15.25 -2.81 8.49
N ASN A 195 -15.43 -3.35 9.72
CA ASN A 195 -15.50 -4.78 10.02
C ASN A 195 -14.19 -5.53 9.75
N PHE A 196 -13.05 -4.87 10.00
CA PHE A 196 -11.73 -5.49 9.99
C PHE A 196 -11.16 -5.56 11.41
N ILE A 197 -10.46 -6.65 11.71
CA ILE A 197 -9.71 -6.83 12.96
C ILE A 197 -8.22 -6.95 12.68
N PRO A 198 -7.36 -6.38 13.54
CA PRO A 198 -5.93 -6.63 13.45
C PRO A 198 -5.64 -8.11 13.74
N ILE A 199 -4.76 -8.71 12.96
CA ILE A 199 -4.30 -10.08 13.17
C ILE A 199 -2.78 -10.11 13.33
N LYS A 200 -2.30 -11.20 13.94
CA LYS A 200 -0.88 -11.46 14.09
C LYS A 200 -0.28 -11.83 12.73
N GLY A 201 0.81 -11.20 12.34
CA GLY A 201 1.54 -11.52 11.10
C GLY A 201 2.44 -12.77 11.19
N GLU A 202 2.34 -13.61 12.22
CA GLU A 202 3.18 -14.81 12.36
C GLU A 202 2.44 -16.01 11.76
N ASP A 203 2.60 -16.23 10.45
CA ASP A 203 2.65 -17.54 9.75
C ASP A 203 2.62 -17.39 8.20
N GLY A 204 3.41 -16.46 7.68
CA GLY A 204 3.55 -16.21 6.24
C GLY A 204 4.54 -15.10 5.88
N TYR A 205 4.90 -14.28 6.88
CA TYR A 205 5.56 -13.00 6.75
C TYR A 205 7.02 -13.11 7.16
N LYS A 206 7.91 -13.57 6.27
CA LYS A 206 9.34 -13.72 6.58
C LYS A 206 10.19 -12.49 6.22
N THR A 207 9.71 -11.28 6.49
CA THR A 207 10.64 -10.15 6.68
C THR A 207 11.05 -10.10 8.16
N ASN A 208 12.13 -10.81 8.52
CA ASN A 208 12.64 -10.94 9.89
C ASN A 208 12.95 -9.61 10.64
N ASP A 209 12.93 -8.46 9.94
CA ASP A 209 13.30 -7.17 10.52
C ASP A 209 12.11 -6.32 11.02
N MET A 210 10.88 -6.59 10.57
CA MET A 210 9.76 -5.65 10.79
C MET A 210 8.91 -5.93 12.04
N LEU A 211 8.78 -7.19 12.44
CA LEU A 211 8.13 -7.59 13.72
C LEU A 211 8.91 -7.10 14.96
N ASN A 212 10.18 -6.72 14.77
CA ASN A 212 11.02 -6.22 15.85
C ASN A 212 10.91 -4.71 16.08
N ARG A 213 10.20 -3.97 15.21
CA ARG A 213 10.03 -2.53 15.38
C ARG A 213 9.19 -2.23 16.63
N PRO A 214 9.58 -1.23 17.45
CA PRO A 214 8.92 -0.98 18.74
C PRO A 214 7.41 -0.75 18.62
N GLY A 215 6.93 -0.14 17.53
CA GLY A 215 5.50 0.09 17.29
C GLY A 215 4.68 -1.20 17.08
N VAL A 216 5.18 -2.13 16.27
CA VAL A 216 4.47 -3.39 15.96
C VAL A 216 4.38 -4.30 17.19
N LYS A 217 5.40 -4.29 18.05
CA LYS A 217 5.38 -4.99 19.36
C LYS A 217 4.26 -4.51 20.29
N LEU A 218 3.76 -3.28 20.11
CA LEU A 218 2.71 -2.74 20.96
C LEU A 218 1.37 -3.44 20.77
N ILE A 219 1.11 -4.03 19.59
CA ILE A 219 -0.20 -4.60 19.26
C ILE A 219 -0.15 -6.12 19.01
N ASN A 220 1.03 -6.68 18.77
CA ASN A 220 1.18 -8.10 18.46
C ASN A 220 0.66 -8.98 19.62
N GLY A 221 -0.27 -9.89 19.31
CA GLY A 221 -0.85 -10.83 20.27
C GLY A 221 -1.85 -10.24 21.27
N LYS A 222 -2.18 -8.94 21.16
CA LYS A 222 -3.20 -8.30 22.00
C LYS A 222 -4.60 -8.55 21.48
N SER A 223 -5.55 -8.69 22.41
CA SER A 223 -6.98 -8.64 22.11
C SER A 223 -7.42 -7.24 21.65
N ILE A 224 -8.60 -7.16 21.02
CA ILE A 224 -9.18 -5.88 20.57
C ILE A 224 -9.36 -4.90 21.74
N ASP A 225 -9.77 -5.38 22.92
CA ASP A 225 -9.98 -4.54 24.09
C ASP A 225 -8.66 -4.00 24.66
N GLU A 226 -7.60 -4.79 24.64
CA GLU A 226 -6.25 -4.34 25.01
C GLU A 226 -5.73 -3.29 24.02
N ILE A 227 -5.93 -3.48 22.71
CA ILE A 227 -5.54 -2.49 21.69
C ILE A 227 -6.35 -1.20 21.88
N LYS A 228 -7.65 -1.30 22.13
CA LYS A 228 -8.52 -0.15 22.38
C LYS A 228 -8.07 0.64 23.62
N THR A 229 -7.70 -0.06 24.69
CA THR A 229 -7.15 0.55 25.90
C THR A 229 -5.85 1.29 25.60
N LEU A 230 -4.91 0.63 24.90
CA LEU A 230 -3.66 1.25 24.46
C LEU A 230 -3.88 2.50 23.60
N CYS A 231 -4.85 2.46 22.68
CA CYS A 231 -5.16 3.60 21.84
C CYS A 231 -5.82 4.76 22.60
N ASN A 232 -6.64 4.48 23.62
CA ASN A 232 -7.18 5.51 24.51
C ASN A 232 -6.07 6.19 25.32
N GLU A 233 -5.09 5.43 25.82
CA GLU A 233 -3.92 5.98 26.51
C GLU A 233 -3.05 6.83 25.57
N GLN A 234 -2.80 6.34 24.35
CA GLN A 234 -2.02 7.06 23.36
C GLN A 234 -2.69 8.36 22.90
N ALA A 235 -4.02 8.43 22.87
CA ALA A 235 -4.75 9.65 22.50
C ALA A 235 -4.44 10.86 23.41
N LEU A 236 -3.95 10.61 24.63
CA LEU A 236 -3.57 11.64 25.59
C LEU A 236 -2.14 12.19 25.38
N LEU A 237 -1.33 11.52 24.56
CA LEU A 237 0.05 11.94 24.32
C LEU A 237 0.12 13.04 23.25
N PRO A 238 0.99 14.04 23.41
CA PRO A 238 1.20 15.05 22.38
C PRO A 238 1.73 14.42 21.09
N GLU A 239 1.38 15.02 19.96
CA GLU A 239 2.00 14.66 18.68
C GLU A 239 3.45 15.14 18.64
N ARG A 240 4.30 14.32 18.05
CA ARG A 240 5.71 14.62 17.84
C ARG A 240 6.15 14.16 16.46
N THR A 241 7.23 14.73 15.97
CA THR A 241 7.88 14.29 14.74
C THR A 241 8.92 13.22 15.03
N GLY A 242 9.11 12.29 14.11
CA GLY A 242 10.05 11.17 14.27
C GLY A 242 9.85 10.12 13.20
N SER A 243 10.46 8.94 13.37
CA SER A 243 10.16 7.76 12.56
C SER A 243 9.87 6.61 13.51
N LEU A 244 8.59 6.26 13.63
CA LEU A 244 8.12 5.08 14.34
C LEU A 244 6.99 4.45 13.54
N GLU A 245 7.39 3.79 12.45
CA GLU A 245 6.50 3.20 11.45
C GLU A 245 6.54 1.68 11.55
N GLY A 246 5.44 1.04 11.18
CA GLY A 246 5.38 -0.41 11.01
C GLY A 246 4.11 -0.85 10.32
N ASP A 247 4.11 -2.11 9.90
CA ASP A 247 2.98 -2.70 9.20
C ASP A 247 1.94 -3.26 10.16
N VAL A 248 0.68 -3.13 9.77
CA VAL A 248 -0.43 -3.78 10.45
C VAL A 248 -1.23 -4.62 9.48
N PHE A 249 -1.53 -5.84 9.92
CA PHE A 249 -2.34 -6.82 9.22
C PHE A 249 -3.76 -6.78 9.69
N TRP A 250 -4.67 -6.70 8.73
CA TRP A 250 -6.10 -6.66 8.97
C TRP A 250 -6.77 -7.81 8.26
N LYS A 251 -7.73 -8.41 8.94
CA LYS A 251 -8.61 -9.46 8.43
C LYS A 251 -10.04 -8.98 8.48
N ARG A 252 -10.77 -9.09 7.37
CA ARG A 252 -12.23 -8.86 7.36
C ARG A 252 -12.89 -9.93 8.22
N VAL A 253 -13.74 -9.56 9.18
CA VAL A 253 -14.26 -10.50 10.21
C VAL A 253 -15.01 -11.68 9.61
N ASP A 254 -15.72 -11.46 8.51
CA ASP A 254 -16.53 -12.47 7.81
C ASP A 254 -15.77 -13.19 6.68
N THR A 255 -14.46 -12.97 6.53
CA THR A 255 -13.69 -13.67 5.49
C THR A 255 -13.64 -15.17 5.76
N THR A 256 -13.96 -15.95 4.73
CA THR A 256 -13.76 -17.40 4.68
C THR A 256 -12.53 -17.79 3.88
N LEU A 257 -11.89 -16.84 3.20
CA LEU A 257 -10.64 -17.08 2.48
C LEU A 257 -9.51 -17.29 3.48
N GLU A 258 -8.62 -18.23 3.16
CA GLU A 258 -7.40 -18.43 3.93
C GLU A 258 -6.48 -17.21 3.87
N GLU A 259 -5.60 -17.11 4.87
CA GLU A 259 -4.61 -16.04 4.96
C GLU A 259 -3.67 -16.07 3.75
N PRO A 260 -3.37 -14.90 3.15
CA PRO A 260 -2.48 -14.83 2.01
C PRO A 260 -1.06 -15.22 2.43
N VAL A 261 -0.52 -16.22 1.75
CA VAL A 261 0.93 -16.48 1.77
C VAL A 261 1.53 -15.61 0.68
N TRP A 262 2.24 -14.54 1.05
CA TRP A 262 3.06 -13.82 0.08
C TRP A 262 4.53 -13.82 0.51
N ARG A 263 5.36 -13.59 -0.51
CA ARG A 263 6.76 -13.28 -0.39
C ARG A 263 7.01 -12.11 -1.31
N GLU A 264 7.78 -11.13 -0.84
CA GLU A 264 8.24 -10.08 -1.76
C GLU A 264 9.16 -10.70 -2.82
N ALA A 265 9.28 -10.10 -4.00
CA ALA A 265 10.13 -10.65 -5.07
C ALA A 265 11.58 -10.93 -4.59
N LYS A 266 12.13 -10.09 -3.71
CA LYS A 266 13.45 -10.29 -3.07
C LYS A 266 13.58 -11.56 -2.22
N GLU A 267 12.47 -12.19 -1.87
CA GLU A 267 12.37 -13.40 -1.03
C GLU A 267 12.04 -14.67 -1.84
N ASN A 268 11.86 -14.54 -3.15
CA ASN A 268 11.75 -15.63 -4.11
C ASN A 268 13.06 -15.71 -4.92
N PRO A 269 14.01 -16.60 -4.55
CA PRO A 269 15.26 -16.79 -5.29
C PRO A 269 15.03 -17.34 -6.71
#